data_AF-A0A359EC06-F1
#
_entry.id   AF-A0A359EC06-F1
#
_cell.length_a   1.000
_cell.length_b   1.000
_cell.length_c   1.000
_cell.angle_alpha   90.00
_cell.angle_beta   90.00
_cell.angle_gamma   90.00
#
_symmetry.space_group_name_H-M   'P 1'
#
loop_
_entity.id
_entity.type
_entity.pdbx_description
1 polymer ?
#
loop_
_entity_poly.entity_id
_entity_poly.type
_entity_poly.pdbx_seq_one_letter_code
_entity_poly.pdbx_strand_id
1 'polypeptide(L)'
;MSDEVNDNEARYPCPECHAGHVSIQHIVYYTWMSGELITVPDFPAWVCDMCGMREYDQRAVSWLSIILNPDAGRKPRPRQVPPAPPKRPPLQPEI
;
A
#
# COMPACT_ATOMS: atom_id res chain seq x y z
N MET A 1 -31.36 -17.80 20.46
CA MET A 1 -31.67 -16.79 19.43
C MET A 1 -30.39 -16.00 19.28
N SER A 2 -29.63 -16.32 18.24
CA SER A 2 -28.29 -15.78 18.04
C SER A 2 -28.42 -14.39 17.43
N ASP A 3 -28.08 -13.36 18.19
CA ASP A 3 -27.84 -12.02 17.66
C ASP A 3 -26.45 -12.02 16.97
N GLU A 4 -26.40 -12.54 15.74
CA GLU A 4 -25.27 -12.32 14.84
C GLU A 4 -25.41 -10.89 14.30
N VAL A 5 -24.79 -9.94 15.01
CA VAL A 5 -24.71 -8.56 14.55
C VAL A 5 -23.84 -8.54 13.28
N ASN A 6 -24.48 -8.34 12.14
CA ASN A 6 -23.83 -8.27 10.83
C ASN A 6 -22.92 -7.02 10.77
N ASP A 7 -21.63 -7.18 11.09
CA ASP A 7 -20.56 -6.18 10.99
C ASP A 7 -20.38 -5.58 9.57
N ASN A 8 -21.15 -6.05 8.59
CA ASN A 8 -21.07 -5.67 7.17
C ASN A 8 -22.01 -4.53 6.75
N GLU A 9 -22.71 -3.88 7.69
CA GLU A 9 -23.75 -2.88 7.37
C GLU A 9 -23.34 -1.43 7.72
N ALA A 10 -22.05 -1.10 7.67
CA ALA A 10 -21.67 0.30 7.66
C ALA A 10 -22.14 0.91 6.31
N ARG A 11 -23.20 1.70 6.34
CA ARG A 11 -23.70 2.51 5.22
C ARG A 11 -23.81 3.95 5.67
N TYR A 12 -23.35 4.91 4.87
CA TYR A 12 -23.41 6.33 5.22
C TYR A 12 -23.88 7.18 4.03
N PRO A 13 -24.47 8.37 4.25
CA PRO A 13 -24.90 9.25 3.18
C PRO A 13 -23.73 9.65 2.26
N CYS A 14 -23.95 9.64 0.95
CA CYS A 14 -22.91 9.99 0.00
C CYS A 14 -22.55 11.49 0.06
N PRO A 15 -21.26 11.85 0.26
CA PRO A 15 -20.84 13.25 0.36
C PRO A 15 -20.87 14.00 -0.99
N GLU A 16 -20.86 13.27 -2.12
CA GLU A 16 -20.88 13.89 -3.46
C GLU A 16 -22.30 14.28 -3.87
N CYS A 17 -23.25 13.34 -3.80
CA CYS A 17 -24.60 13.57 -4.32
C CYS A 17 -25.65 13.88 -3.25
N HIS A 18 -25.39 13.59 -1.97
CA HIS A 18 -26.34 13.71 -0.85
C HIS A 18 -27.69 12.98 -1.02
N ALA A 19 -27.86 12.21 -2.10
CA ALA A 19 -29.09 11.48 -2.43
C ALA A 19 -28.96 9.97 -2.22
N GLY A 20 -27.76 9.43 -2.43
CA GLY A 20 -27.45 8.00 -2.28
C GLY A 20 -26.74 7.66 -0.98
N HIS A 21 -26.51 6.37 -0.78
CA HIS A 21 -25.74 5.82 0.32
C HIS A 21 -24.49 5.12 -0.20
N VAL A 22 -23.40 5.25 0.57
CA VAL A 22 -22.14 4.58 0.31
C VAL A 22 -22.08 3.31 1.15
N SER A 23 -21.68 2.21 0.52
CA SER A 23 -21.54 0.89 1.15
C SER A 23 -20.30 0.18 0.62
N ILE A 24 -19.75 -0.75 1.40
CA ILE A 24 -18.60 -1.55 0.97
C ILE A 24 -19.00 -2.50 -0.17
N GLN A 25 -18.22 -2.53 -1.24
CA GLN A 25 -18.35 -3.43 -2.37
C GLN A 25 -16.98 -3.95 -2.79
N HIS A 26 -16.95 -5.13 -3.40
CA HIS A 26 -15.76 -5.67 -4.05
C HIS A 26 -15.85 -5.41 -5.55
N ILE A 27 -14.96 -4.58 -6.06
CA ILE A 27 -14.94 -4.13 -7.46
C ILE A 27 -13.59 -4.43 -8.11
N VAL A 28 -13.48 -4.22 -9.42
CA VAL A 28 -12.18 -4.30 -10.09
C VAL A 28 -11.42 -2.99 -9.91
N TYR A 29 -10.25 -3.05 -9.29
CA TYR A 29 -9.32 -1.92 -9.19
C TYR A 29 -8.39 -1.91 -10.40
N TYR A 30 -8.30 -0.76 -11.06
CA TYR A 30 -7.44 -0.53 -12.22
C TYR A 30 -6.34 0.45 -11.85
N THR A 31 -5.10 0.08 -12.11
CA THR A 31 -3.95 0.97 -11.90
C THR A 31 -2.93 0.80 -13.00
N TRP A 32 -2.19 1.86 -13.30
CA TRP A 32 -1.07 1.83 -14.22
C TRP A 32 0.22 1.74 -13.44
N MET A 33 1.09 0.82 -13.82
CA MET A 33 2.43 0.72 -13.26
C MET A 33 3.44 0.39 -14.35
N SER A 34 4.54 1.14 -14.39
CA SER A 34 5.61 0.92 -15.38
C SER A 34 5.13 0.85 -16.84
N GLY A 35 4.04 1.54 -17.17
CA GLY A 35 3.45 1.53 -18.52
C GLY A 35 2.56 0.32 -18.83
N GLU A 36 2.33 -0.58 -17.87
CA GLU A 36 1.42 -1.71 -17.97
C GLU A 36 0.15 -1.45 -17.13
N LEU A 37 -1.00 -1.82 -17.68
CA LEU A 37 -2.28 -1.76 -16.98
C LEU A 37 -2.43 -3.00 -16.11
N ILE A 38 -2.63 -2.80 -14.82
CA ILE A 38 -2.89 -3.84 -13.85
C ILE A 38 -4.35 -3.79 -13.43
N THR A 39 -4.98 -4.96 -13.39
CA THR A 39 -6.35 -5.15 -12.95
C THR A 39 -6.36 -6.09 -11.75
N VAL A 40 -6.97 -5.65 -10.65
CA VAL A 40 -7.09 -6.44 -9.42
C VAL A 40 -8.56 -6.70 -9.17
N PRO A 41 -9.04 -7.95 -9.32
CA PRO A 41 -10.42 -8.30 -8.99
C PRO A 41 -10.65 -8.28 -7.47
N ASP A 42 -11.91 -8.32 -7.07
CA ASP A 42 -12.36 -8.41 -5.67
C ASP A 42 -11.72 -7.37 -4.73
N PHE A 43 -11.53 -6.14 -5.21
CA PHE A 43 -10.90 -5.07 -4.47
C PHE A 43 -11.91 -4.28 -3.63
N PRO A 44 -11.69 -4.11 -2.31
CA PRO A 44 -12.65 -3.44 -1.44
C PRO A 44 -12.71 -1.93 -1.71
N ALA A 45 -13.93 -1.42 -1.94
CA ALA A 45 -14.20 -0.01 -2.14
C ALA A 45 -15.57 0.38 -1.57
N TRP A 46 -15.65 1.60 -1.06
CA TRP A 46 -16.88 2.28 -0.70
C TRP A 46 -17.52 2.86 -1.95
N VAL A 47 -18.69 2.35 -2.35
CA VAL A 47 -19.36 2.74 -3.59
C VAL A 47 -20.74 3.32 -3.31
N CYS A 48 -21.01 4.49 -3.88
CA CYS A 48 -22.33 5.10 -3.86
C CYS A 48 -23.27 4.39 -4.83
N ASP A 49 -24.44 3.98 -4.35
CA ASP A 49 -25.49 3.32 -5.13
C ASP A 49 -26.16 4.24 -6.18
N MET A 50 -26.09 5.57 -5.99
CA MET A 50 -26.75 6.54 -6.86
C MET A 50 -25.81 7.21 -7.87
N CYS A 51 -24.71 7.83 -7.41
CA CYS A 51 -23.81 8.58 -8.30
C CYS A 51 -22.57 7.80 -8.74
N GLY A 52 -22.31 6.63 -8.15
CA GLY A 52 -21.16 5.80 -8.48
C GLY A 52 -19.80 6.30 -7.99
N MET A 53 -19.78 7.29 -7.07
CA MET A 53 -18.58 7.68 -6.32
C MET A 53 -17.93 6.46 -5.68
N ARG A 54 -16.59 6.38 -5.75
CA ARG A 54 -15.80 5.27 -5.22
C ARG A 54 -14.66 5.79 -4.36
N GLU A 55 -14.52 5.23 -3.17
CA GLU A 55 -13.36 5.40 -2.32
C GLU A 55 -12.75 4.03 -2.01
N TYR A 56 -11.53 3.80 -2.49
CA TYR A 56 -10.83 2.52 -2.32
C TYR A 56 -10.29 2.37 -0.90
N ASP A 57 -10.27 1.14 -0.36
CA ASP A 57 -9.65 0.89 0.94
C ASP A 57 -8.15 1.22 0.90
N GLN A 58 -7.75 2.26 1.62
CA GLN A 58 -6.38 2.76 1.69
C GLN A 58 -5.37 1.69 2.15
N ARG A 59 -5.78 0.78 3.04
CA ARG A 59 -4.92 -0.32 3.51
C ARG A 59 -4.70 -1.33 2.39
N ALA A 60 -5.76 -1.67 1.65
CA ALA A 60 -5.66 -2.56 0.49
C ALA A 60 -4.78 -1.95 -0.61
N VAL A 61 -4.90 -0.65 -0.88
CA VAL A 61 -4.04 0.07 -1.85
C VAL A 61 -2.58 0.04 -1.41
N SER A 62 -2.31 0.31 -0.13
CA SER A 62 -0.95 0.27 0.41
C SER A 62 -0.34 -1.13 0.29
N TRP A 63 -1.09 -2.17 0.66
CA TRP A 63 -0.62 -3.54 0.55
C TRP A 63 -0.36 -3.95 -0.92
N LEU A 64 -1.25 -3.55 -1.82
CA LEU A 64 -1.06 -3.76 -3.26
C LEU A 64 0.25 -3.10 -3.73
N SER A 65 0.53 -1.86 -3.32
CA SER A 65 1.76 -1.16 -3.68
C SER A 65 3.03 -1.90 -3.21
N ILE A 66 2.97 -2.59 -2.06
CA ILE A 66 4.07 -3.39 -1.51
C ILE A 66 4.31 -4.64 -2.35
N ILE A 67 3.25 -5.37 -2.70
CA ILE A 67 3.34 -6.60 -3.52
C ILE A 67 3.88 -6.28 -4.90
N LEU A 68 3.38 -5.18 -5.46
CA LEU A 68 3.70 -4.71 -6.79
C LEU A 68 5.08 -4.04 -6.88
N ASN A 69 5.74 -3.77 -5.76
CA ASN A 69 7.06 -3.18 -5.75
C ASN A 69 8.10 -4.15 -6.36
N PRO A 70 8.79 -3.79 -7.46
CA PRO A 70 9.77 -4.67 -8.11
C PRO A 70 11.01 -4.96 -7.24
N ASP A 71 11.23 -4.18 -6.18
CA ASP A 71 12.28 -4.42 -5.19
C ASP A 71 11.81 -5.29 -4.00
N ALA A 72 10.53 -5.71 -3.98
CA ALA A 72 10.01 -6.64 -2.98
C ALA A 72 10.84 -7.94 -2.98
N GLY A 73 11.46 -8.24 -1.84
CA GLY A 73 12.30 -9.44 -1.67
C GLY A 73 13.76 -9.32 -2.16
N ARG A 74 14.20 -8.18 -2.69
CA ARG A 74 15.63 -7.98 -2.98
C ARG A 74 16.41 -7.85 -1.67
N LYS A 75 17.39 -8.75 -1.47
CA LYS A 75 18.32 -8.64 -0.34
C LYS A 75 19.03 -7.28 -0.43
N PRO A 76 19.05 -6.46 0.64
CA PRO A 76 19.85 -5.25 0.64
C PRO A 76 21.29 -5.64 0.30
N ARG A 77 21.86 -4.99 -0.74
CA ARG A 77 23.25 -5.26 -1.13
C ARG A 77 24.13 -4.96 0.08
N PRO A 78 25.04 -5.86 0.49
CA PRO A 78 25.96 -5.56 1.57
C PRO A 78 26.73 -4.30 1.19
N ARG A 79 26.62 -3.27 2.04
CA ARG A 79 27.34 -2.00 1.87
C ARG A 79 28.82 -2.36 1.95
N GLN A 80 29.54 -2.28 0.84
CA GLN A 80 31.00 -2.46 0.86
C GLN A 80 31.57 -1.32 1.70
N VAL A 81 32.01 -1.65 2.92
CA VAL A 81 32.74 -0.71 3.76
C VAL A 81 34.11 -0.55 3.11
N PRO A 82 34.54 0.68 2.76
CA PRO A 82 35.90 0.90 2.26
C PRO A 82 36.91 0.32 3.25
N PRO A 83 37.98 -0.34 2.80
CA PRO A 83 39.01 -0.84 3.69
C PRO A 83 39.57 0.30 4.54
N ALA A 84 39.71 0.05 5.85
CA ALA A 84 40.25 1.04 6.77
C ALA A 84 41.65 1.47 6.29
N PRO A 85 41.99 2.77 6.37
CA PRO A 85 43.32 3.24 6.00
C PRO A 85 44.38 2.53 6.86
N PRO A 86 45.55 2.20 6.30
CA PRO A 86 46.61 1.53 7.04
C PRO A 86 47.00 2.39 8.25
N LYS A 87 47.04 1.76 9.45
CA LYS A 87 47.51 2.42 10.67
C LYS A 87 48.97 2.80 10.45
N ARG A 88 49.26 4.11 10.42
CA ARG A 88 50.64 4.60 10.38
C ARG A 88 51.35 4.14 11.67
N PRO A 89 52.58 3.60 11.57
CA PRO A 89 53.37 3.31 12.76
C PRO A 89 53.56 4.58 13.59
N PRO A 90 53.56 4.49 14.94
CA PRO A 90 53.87 5.63 15.77
C PRO A 90 55.30 6.11 15.44
N LEU A 91 55.43 7.42 15.17
CA LEU A 91 56.72 8.10 15.08
C LEU A 91 57.42 7.91 16.42
N GLN A 92 58.49 7.12 16.42
CA GLN A 92 59.35 7.01 17.59
C GLN A 92 60.11 8.34 17.73
N PRO A 93 60.19 8.93 18.94
CA PRO A 93 61.05 10.08 19.15
C PRO A 93 62.50 9.64 19.00
N GLU A 94 63.23 10.25 18.05
CA GLU A 94 64.68 10.16 17.98
C GLU A 94 65.29 10.79 19.25
N ILE A 95 66.24 10.07 19.85
CA ILE A 95 67.00 10.45 21.05
C ILE A 95 68.25 11.20 20.62
#